data_AF-A0A9E2ZVU4-F1
#
_entry.id   AF-A0A9E2ZVU4-F1
#
_cell.length_a   1.000
_cell.length_b   1.000
_cell.length_c   1.000
_cell.angle_alpha   90.00
_cell.angle_beta   90.00
_cell.angle_gamma   90.00
#
_symmetry.space_group_name_H-M   'P 1'
#
loop_
_entity.id
_entity.type
_entity.pdbx_description
1 polymer ?
#
loop_
_entity_poly.entity_id
_entity_poly.type
_entity_poly.pdbx_seq_one_letter_code
_entity_poly.pdbx_strand_id
1 'polypeptide(L)' 'VSYLADSVIITRFFEALGSIRKAISIIKKRSGPHEAAVRELSMGTGGVKVGPPLSDFQGVLTGVPAYLGGGRGGTIGK' A
#
# COMPACT_ATOMS: atom_id res chain seq x y z
N VAL A 1 -3.05 14.90 -16.73
CA VAL A 1 -2.06 14.15 -17.55
C VAL A 1 -2.31 12.63 -17.57
N SER A 2 -2.99 12.02 -16.58
CA SER A 2 -3.23 10.56 -16.52
C SER A 2 -4.19 9.96 -17.57
N TYR A 3 -4.91 10.78 -18.35
CA TYR A 3 -5.91 10.29 -19.30
C TYR A 3 -5.31 9.48 -20.46
N LEU A 4 -4.16 9.92 -20.99
CA LEU A 4 -3.47 9.25 -22.10
C LEU A 4 -2.72 7.98 -21.66
N ALA A 5 -2.43 7.84 -20.37
CA ALA A 5 -1.65 6.71 -19.87
C ALA A 5 -2.45 5.40 -19.87
N ASP A 6 -1.84 4.32 -20.34
CA ASP A 6 -2.42 2.98 -20.29
C ASP A 6 -2.32 2.36 -18.90
N SER A 7 -1.27 2.71 -18.16
CA SER A 7 -1.10 2.30 -16.76
C SER A 7 -0.62 3.46 -15.92
N VAL A 8 -1.16 3.57 -14.71
CA VAL A 8 -0.74 4.58 -13.74
C VAL A 8 -0.41 3.88 -12.43
N ILE A 9 0.87 3.94 -12.06
CA ILE A 9 1.39 3.47 -10.79
C ILE A 9 1.51 4.68 -9.87
N ILE A 10 1.03 4.54 -8.64
CA ILE A 10 1.24 5.50 -7.58
C ILE A 10 2.24 4.95 -6.58
N THR A 11 3.16 5.79 -6.14
CA THR A 11 3.99 5.53 -4.96
C THR A 11 3.73 6.60 -3.92
N ARG A 12 3.71 6.22 -2.64
CA ARG A 12 3.45 7.14 -1.54
C ARG A 12 4.35 6.79 -0.36
N PHE A 13 4.99 7.80 0.22
CA PHE A 13 5.58 7.66 1.54
C PHE A 13 4.48 7.74 2.60
N PHE A 14 4.67 6.99 3.69
CA PHE A 14 3.82 7.04 4.86
C PHE A 14 4.65 6.74 6.11
N GLU A 15 4.23 7.30 7.24
CA GLU A 15 4.82 6.97 8.54
C GLU A 15 4.05 5.80 9.16
N ALA A 16 4.78 4.86 9.74
CA ALA A 16 4.22 3.78 10.54
C ALA A 16 5.25 3.34 11.57
N LEU A 17 4.82 3.26 12.84
CA LEU A 17 5.64 2.79 13.95
C LEU A 17 6.97 3.56 14.07
N GLY A 18 6.95 4.88 13.87
CA GLY A 18 8.13 5.75 13.94
C GLY A 18 9.09 5.62 12.75
N SER A 19 8.67 4.94 11.68
CA SER A 19 9.49 4.71 10.49
C SER A 19 8.81 5.19 9.23
N ILE A 20 9.57 5.86 8.35
CA ILE A 20 9.10 6.21 7.00
C ILE A 20 9.17 4.97 6.10
N ARG A 21 8.02 4.56 5.60
CA ARG A 21 7.84 3.43 4.69
C ARG A 21 7.31 3.94 3.35
N LYS A 22 7.43 3.13 2.30
CA LYS A 22 6.93 3.46 0.96
C LYS A 22 5.91 2.42 0.52
N ALA A 23 4.83 2.89 -0.09
CA ALA A 23 3.78 2.08 -0.67
C ALA A 23 3.80 2.19 -2.19
N ILE A 24 3.32 1.15 -2.87
CA ILE A 24 3.08 1.10 -4.30
C ILE A 24 1.68 0.54 -4.59
N SER A 25 0.99 1.11 -5.57
CA SER A 25 -0.30 0.61 -6.06
C SER A 25 -0.47 0.97 -7.53
N ILE A 26 -1.30 0.20 -8.24
CA ILE A 26 -1.79 0.59 -9.57
C ILE A 26 -3.14 1.28 -9.35
N ILE A 27 -3.33 2.46 -9.93
CA ILE A 27 -4.60 3.21 -9.85
C ILE A 27 -5.36 3.22 -11.18
N LYS A 28 -4.69 2.84 -12.28
CA LYS A 28 -5.29 2.71 -13.60
C LYS A 28 -4.56 1.65 -14.38
N LYS A 29 -5.33 0.79 -15.05
CA LYS A 29 -4.88 -0.08 -16.14
C LYS A 29 -5.98 -0.09 -17.19
N ARG A 30 -5.68 0.34 -18.42
CA ARG A 30 -6.67 0.48 -19.50
C ARG A 30 -7.14 -0.89 -20.04
N SER A 31 -6.29 -1.90 -19.98
CA SER A 31 -6.56 -3.25 -20.48
C SER A 31 -6.43 -4.28 -19.38
N GLY A 32 -7.54 -4.96 -19.08
CA GLY A 32 -7.58 -6.05 -18.10
C GLY A 32 -7.42 -5.62 -16.63
N PRO A 33 -7.54 -6.58 -15.71
CA PRO A 33 -7.48 -6.30 -14.27
C PRO A 33 -6.05 -5.92 -13.83
N HIS A 34 -5.98 -5.14 -12.76
CA HIS A 34 -4.78 -4.93 -11.96
C HIS A 34 -5.07 -5.29 -10.50
N GLU A 35 -4.01 -5.56 -9.74
CA GLU A 35 -4.14 -5.79 -8.30
C GLU A 35 -4.70 -4.52 -7.61
N ALA A 36 -5.71 -4.70 -6.76
CA ALA A 36 -6.34 -3.62 -6.00
C ALA A 36 -5.64 -3.34 -4.65
N ALA A 37 -4.71 -4.20 -4.26
CA ALA A 37 -3.98 -4.07 -3.01
C ALA A 37 -2.89 -3.00 -3.10
N VAL A 38 -2.74 -2.24 -2.01
CA VAL A 38 -1.57 -1.39 -1.78
C VAL A 38 -0.49 -2.23 -1.12
N ARG A 39 0.70 -2.27 -1.71
CA ARG A 39 1.81 -3.09 -1.23
C ARG A 39 2.95 -2.25 -0.71
N GLU A 40 3.72 -2.81 0.20
CA GLU A 40 4.97 -2.17 0.61
C GLU A 40 6.00 -2.17 -0.52
N LEU A 41 6.72 -1.07 -0.67
CA LEU A 41 7.82 -0.90 -1.61
C LEU A 41 9.10 -0.62 -0.82
N SER A 42 10.10 -1.48 -0.95
CA SER A 42 11.42 -1.26 -0.35
C SER A 42 12.52 -1.26 -1.40
N MET A 43 13.64 -0.61 -1.08
CA MET A 43 14.84 -0.55 -1.92
C MET A 43 16.00 -1.01 -1.06
N GLY A 44 16.71 -2.05 -1.51
CA GLY A 44 17.88 -2.58 -0.83
C GLY A 44 19.06 -2.73 -1.79
N THR A 45 20.12 -3.37 -1.32
CA THR A 45 21.33 -3.64 -2.12
C THR A 45 21.05 -4.48 -3.38
N GLY A 46 19.99 -5.29 -3.37
CA GLY A 46 19.51 -6.06 -4.53
C GLY A 46 18.48 -5.35 -5.41
N GLY A 47 18.27 -4.04 -5.23
CA GLY A 47 17.31 -3.25 -6.00
C GLY A 47 15.93 -3.13 -5.36
N VAL A 48 14.91 -2.97 -6.21
CA VAL A 48 13.52 -2.71 -5.81
C VAL A 48 12.81 -4.00 -5.42
N LYS A 49 12.14 -4.00 -4.28
CA LYS A 49 11.34 -5.13 -3.79
C LYS A 49 9.90 -4.69 -3.51
N VAL A 50 8.95 -5.47 -4.02
CA VAL A 50 7.52 -5.32 -3.71
C VAL A 50 7.15 -6.34 -2.63
N GLY A 51 6.81 -5.83 -1.44
CA GLY A 51 6.51 -6.61 -0.25
C GLY A 51 5.05 -7.11 -0.21
N PRO A 52 4.56 -7.49 0.98
CA PRO A 52 3.17 -7.93 1.16
C PRO A 52 2.17 -6.76 1.03
N PRO A 53 0.87 -7.07 0.87
CA PRO A 53 -0.20 -6.09 1.03
C PRO A 53 -0.18 -5.44 2.41
N LEU A 54 -0.43 -4.13 2.47
CA LEU A 54 -0.52 -3.36 3.72
C LEU A 54 -1.93 -3.51 4.34
N SER A 55 -2.37 -4.74 4.62
CA SER A 55 -3.72 -5.05 5.08
C SER A 55 -4.08 -4.48 6.45
N ASP A 56 -3.07 -4.21 7.28
CA ASP A 56 -3.28 -3.69 8.63
C ASP A 56 -3.36 -2.16 8.69
N PHE A 57 -3.30 -1.48 7.55
CA PHE A 57 -3.30 -0.03 7.46
C PHE A 57 -4.45 0.46 6.59
N GLN A 58 -5.15 1.49 7.06
CA GLN A 58 -6.14 2.21 6.29
C GLN A 58 -5.66 3.63 5.97
N GLY A 59 -5.96 4.12 4.77
CA GLY A 59 -5.59 5.47 4.38
C GLY A 59 -4.12 5.64 3.96
N VAL A 60 -3.42 4.55 3.58
CA VAL A 60 -2.02 4.61 3.12
C VAL A 60 -1.81 5.61 1.98
N LEU A 61 -2.75 5.69 1.04
CA LEU A 61 -2.68 6.63 -0.08
C LEU A 61 -2.91 8.10 0.32
N THR A 62 -3.24 8.39 1.59
CA THR A 62 -3.31 9.76 2.13
C THR A 62 -1.97 10.22 2.73
N GLY A 63 -1.04 9.30 2.99
CA GLY A 63 0.26 9.56 3.62
C GLY A 63 0.25 9.52 5.15
N VAL A 64 -0.92 9.58 5.78
CA VAL A 64 -1.07 9.47 7.25
C VAL A 64 -2.03 8.30 7.55
N PRO A 65 -1.56 7.05 7.49
CA PRO A 65 -2.41 5.90 7.65
C PRO A 65 -2.81 5.66 9.12
N ALA A 66 -3.99 5.10 9.32
CA ALA A 66 -4.41 4.53 10.59
C ALA A 66 -4.02 3.05 10.62
N TYR A 67 -3.30 2.63 11.67
CA TYR A 67 -2.99 1.23 11.92
C TYR A 67 -4.17 0.54 12.63
N LEU A 68 -4.67 -0.55 12.04
CA LEU A 68 -5.81 -1.33 12.51
C LEU A 68 -5.41 -2.69 13.11
N GLY A 69 -4.14 -3.09 12.95
CA GLY A 69 -3.62 -4.41 13.31
C GLY A 69 -3.63 -4.76 14.80
N GLY A 70 -4.05 -3.85 15.69
CA GLY A 70 -4.22 -4.10 17.12
C GLY A 70 -5.57 -4.70 17.52
N GLY A 71 -6.56 -4.79 16.61
CA GLY A 71 -7.94 -5.18 16.95
C GLY A 71 -8.29 -6.67 16.76
N ARG A 72 -7.38 -7.50 16.25
CA ARG A 72 -7.65 -8.94 15.98
C ARG A 72 -7.29 -9.86 17.16
N GLY A 73 -7.46 -9.34 18.38
CA GLY A 73 -7.19 -10.06 19.63
C GLY A 73 -7.97 -9.45 20.79
N GLY A 74 -9.29 -9.61 20.79
CA GLY A 74 -10.19 -9.14 21.86
C GLY A 74 -11.61 -9.64 21.65
N THR A 75 -11.89 -10.84 22.15
CA THR A 75 -13.20 -11.43 22.52
C THR A 75 -14.48 -10.71 22.08
N ILE A 76 -15.34 -11.36 21.27
CA ILE A 76 -16.75 -11.68 21.62
C ILE A 76 -17.15 -13.00 20.91
N GLY A 77 -17.57 -14.01 21.68
CA GLY A 77 -18.56 -15.00 21.21
C GLY A 77 -18.21 -16.49 21.19
N LYS A 78 -17.77 -17.08 22.30
CA LYS A 78 -18.42 -18.24 22.96
C LYS A 78 -17.70 -18.61 24.25
#